data_AF-A0A7C6MU11-F1
#
_entry.id   AF-A0A7C6MU11-F1
#
_cell.length_a   1.000
_cell.length_b   1.000
_cell.length_c   1.000
_cell.angle_alpha   90.00
_cell.angle_beta   90.00
_cell.angle_gamma   90.00
#
_symmetry.space_group_name_H-M   'P 1'
#
loop_
_entity.id
_entity.type
_entity.pdbx_description
1 polymer ?
#
loop_
_entity_poly.entity_id
_entity_poly.type
_entity_poly.pdbx_seq_one_letter_code
_entity_poly.pdbx_strand_id
1 'polypeptide(L)' 'QNHRGIIEYTSQRIRLNSTIGIIRMLGNNMVIKNIEKSEITITGCFISIEFTQ' A
#
# COMPACT_ATOMS: atom_id res chain seq x y z
N GLN A 1 -13.62 -5.36 9.01
CA GLN A 1 -13.13 -6.52 8.25
C GLN A 1 -12.15 -6.01 7.20
N ASN A 2 -10.84 -6.15 7.47
CA ASN A 2 -9.76 -5.64 6.62
C ASN A 2 -9.75 -6.38 5.28
N HIS A 3 -10.48 -5.81 4.32
CA HIS A 3 -10.52 -6.33 2.97
C HIS A 3 -9.14 -6.13 2.33
N ARG A 4 -8.52 -7.22 1.89
CA ARG A 4 -7.42 -7.24 0.91
C ARG A 4 -6.03 -6.81 1.41
N GLY A 5 -5.75 -6.94 2.71
CA GLY A 5 -4.38 -6.85 3.24
C GLY A 5 -3.87 -5.44 3.55
N ILE A 6 -4.68 -4.39 3.48
CA ILE A 6 -4.24 -3.05 3.93
C ILE A 6 -4.10 -3.02 5.45
N ILE A 7 -2.91 -2.64 5.92
CA ILE A 7 -2.59 -2.43 7.34
C ILE A 7 -2.77 -0.96 7.71
N GLU A 8 -2.32 -0.05 6.84
CA GLU A 8 -2.36 1.40 7.05
C GLU A 8 -2.58 2.10 5.71
N TYR A 9 -3.42 3.12 5.69
CA TYR A 9 -3.64 3.95 4.51
C TYR A 9 -3.90 5.40 4.92
N THR A 10 -2.99 6.27 4.52
CA THR A 10 -3.11 7.73 4.57
C THR A 10 -2.60 8.31 3.26
N SER A 11 -2.83 9.61 3.03
CA SER A 11 -2.26 10.31 1.87
C SER A 11 -0.72 10.36 1.87
N GLN A 12 -0.08 10.00 2.98
CA GLN A 12 1.37 10.08 3.18
C GLN A 12 2.05 8.72 3.39
N ARG A 13 1.28 7.69 3.75
CA ARG A 13 1.80 6.37 4.09
C ARG A 13 0.82 5.28 3.72
N ILE A 14 1.29 4.25 3.04
CA ILE A 14 0.53 3.04 2.75
C ILE A 14 1.31 1.83 3.23
N ARG A 15 0.66 0.94 3.98
CA ARG A 15 1.22 -0.35 4.38
C ARG A 15 0.28 -1.47 3.96
N LEU A 16 0.83 -2.43 3.23
CA LEU A 16 0.11 -3.59 2.72
C LEU A 16 0.75 -4.85 3.28
N ASN A 17 -0.08 -5.78 3.70
CA ASN A 17 0.29 -7.16 3.98
C ASN A 17 0.10 -7.98 2.71
N SER A 18 1.19 -8.54 2.21
CA SER A 18 1.21 -9.54 1.14
C SER A 18 1.45 -10.92 1.75
N THR A 19 1.22 -11.98 0.97
CA THR A 19 1.48 -13.36 1.41
C THR A 19 2.94 -13.63 1.76
N ILE A 20 3.86 -12.77 1.31
CA ILE A 20 5.31 -12.92 1.50
C ILE A 20 5.91 -11.90 2.48
N GLY A 21 5.13 -10.96 3.00
CA GLY A 21 5.63 -9.89 3.89
C GLY A 21 4.87 -8.58 3.76
N ILE A 22 5.42 -7.52 4.34
CA ILE A 22 4.82 -6.19 4.40
C ILE A 22 5.50 -5.25 3.40
N ILE A 23 4.69 -4.62 2.54
CA ILE A 23 5.11 -3.52 1.67
C ILE A 23 4.78 -2.21 2.38
N ARG A 24 5.75 -1.31 2.51
CA ARG A 24 5.57 0.07 3.02
C ARG A 24 5.88 1.06 1.92
N MET A 25 5.02 2.05 1.78
CA MET A 25 5.18 3.15 0.84
C MET A 25 5.06 4.47 1.61
N LEU A 26 5.98 5.39 1.35
CA LEU A 26 5.94 6.76 1.83
C LEU A 26 5.86 7.71 0.63
N GLY A 27 5.14 8.81 0.80
CA GLY A 27 4.86 9.71 -0.30
C GLY A 27 3.94 10.86 0.06
N ASN A 28 3.38 11.49 -0.96
CA ASN A 28 2.42 12.58 -0.84
C ASN A 28 1.26 12.35 -1.80
N ASN A 29 0.05 12.72 -1.38
CA ASN A 29 -1.18 12.55 -2.15
C ASN A 29 -1.36 11.11 -2.67
N MET A 30 -0.97 10.13 -1.86
CA MET A 30 -1.13 8.72 -2.21
C MET A 30 -2.60 8.32 -2.10
N VAL A 31 -3.09 7.68 -3.15
CA VAL A 31 -4.47 7.21 -3.30
C VAL A 31 -4.46 5.80 -3.83
N ILE A 32 -5.19 4.91 -3.16
CA ILE A 32 -5.47 3.58 -3.68
C ILE A 32 -6.62 3.70 -4.69
N LYS A 33 -6.33 3.56 -5.98
CA LYS A 33 -7.34 3.67 -7.06
C LYS A 33 -8.18 2.42 -7.18
N ASN A 34 -7.56 1.26 -7.09
CA ASN A 34 -8.26 -0.02 -7.13
C ASN A 34 -7.53 -1.06 -6.29
N ILE A 35 -8.28 -2.03 -5.78
CA ILE A 35 -7.74 -3.18 -5.07
C ILE A 35 -8.46 -4.39 -5.63
N GLU A 36 -7.76 -5.24 -6.36
CA GLU A 36 -8.25 -6.54 -6.81
C GLU A 36 -7.63 -7.65 -5.97
N LYS A 37 -8.07 -8.88 -6.21
CA LYS A 37 -7.60 -10.04 -5.43
C LYS A 37 -6.11 -10.34 -5.66
N SER A 38 -5.57 -9.95 -6.82
CA SER A 38 -4.20 -10.22 -7.25
C SER A 38 -3.38 -8.96 -7.54
N GLU A 39 -4.01 -7.77 -7.50
CA GLU A 39 -3.38 -6.51 -7.90
C GLU A 39 -3.89 -5.36 -7.04
N ILE A 40 -3.03 -4.39 -6.74
CA ILE A 40 -3.41 -3.15 -6.07
C ILE A 40 -2.82 -2.00 -6.86
N THR A 41 -3.67 -1.03 -7.26
CA THR A 41 -3.24 0.15 -8.01
C THR A 41 -3.16 1.35 -7.07
N ILE A 42 -1.97 1.94 -6.95
CA ILE A 42 -1.70 3.10 -6.10
C ILE A 42 -1.14 4.22 -6.96
N THR A 43 -1.65 5.44 -6.75
CA THR A 43 -1.18 6.64 -7.44
C THR A 43 -0.84 7.73 -6.44
N GLY A 44 0.22 8.49 -6.70
CA GLY A 44 0.66 9.59 -5.86
C GLY A 44 2.10 9.96 -6.18
N CYS A 45 2.68 10.84 -5.37
CA CYS A 45 4.12 11.07 -5.38
C CYS A 45 4.78 10.06 -4.42
N PHE A 46 5.70 9.25 -4.92
CA PHE A 46 6.38 8.24 -4.12
C PHE A 46 7.77 8.74 -3.69
N ILE A 47 8.04 8.68 -2.39
CA ILE A 47 9.35 9.01 -1.80
C ILE A 47 10.15 7.73 -1.57
N SER A 48 9.53 6.71 -0.98
CA SER A 48 10.18 5.42 -0.77
C SER A 48 9.20 4.26 -0.84
N ILE A 49 9.73 3.10 -1.24
CA ILE A 49 9.03 1.83 -1.24
C ILE A 49 9.96 0.81 -0.61
N GLU A 50 9.49 0.14 0.44
CA GLU A 50 10.24 -0.82 1.22
C GLU A 50 9.46 -2.11 1.36
N PHE A 51 10.19 -3.22 1.40
CA PHE A 51 9.64 -4.54 1.68
C PHE A 51 10.32 -5.11 2.93
N THR A 52 9.52 -5.59 3.88
CA THR A 52 10.04 -6.32 5.05
C THR A 52 9.30 -7.64 5.20
N GLN A 53 10.03 -8.70 5.51
CA GLN A 53 9.47 -10.00 5.88
C GLN A 53 9.02 -10.00 7.36
#